data_AF-A0A431W5T2-F1
#
_entry.id   AF-A0A431W5T2-F1
#
_cell.length_a   1.000
_cell.length_b   1.000
_cell.length_c   1.000
_cell.angle_alpha   90.00
_cell.angle_beta   90.00
_cell.angle_gamma   90.00
#
_symmetry.space_group_name_H-M   'P 1'
#
loop_
_entity.id
_entity.type
_entity.pdbx_description
1 polymer ?
#
loop_
_entity_poly.entity_id
_entity_poly.type
_entity_poly.pdbx_seq_one_letter_code
_entity_poly.pdbx_strand_id
1 'polypeptide(L)'
;MDEFIIAPALHQAVGGLTLLAAVVATALTLLGAKKGQFSRTAAAAMIGLQVLLLLQTLIGIKLLDQGMGALQKVVHYLGGLGSLGFLMLFYWRSYQDESVKARWAAGLTAAFLAFVAMTFFIGNFYVNSLQG
;
A
#
# COMPACT_ATOMS: atom_id res chain seq x y z
N MET A 1 -16.58 -21.05 20.84
CA MET A 1 -16.23 -20.73 19.44
C MET A 1 -15.33 -19.51 19.52
N ASP A 2 -14.12 -19.57 18.98
CA ASP A 2 -13.26 -18.38 18.97
C ASP A 2 -13.95 -17.30 18.14
N GLU A 3 -14.35 -16.22 18.81
CA GLU A 3 -14.99 -15.10 18.15
C GLU A 3 -13.97 -14.42 17.24
N PHE A 4 -14.28 -14.35 15.94
CA PHE A 4 -13.49 -13.55 15.02
C PHE A 4 -13.60 -12.07 15.41
N ILE A 5 -12.55 -11.53 16.03
CA ILE A 5 -12.49 -10.11 16.41
C ILE A 5 -12.50 -9.22 15.16
N ILE A 6 -11.78 -9.63 14.11
CA ILE A 6 -11.75 -8.96 12.80
C ILE A 6 -12.39 -9.85 11.75
N ALA A 7 -13.35 -9.28 11.01
CA ALA A 7 -13.99 -9.94 9.87
C ALA A 7 -13.12 -9.85 8.60
N PRO A 8 -13.02 -10.91 7.78
CA PRO A 8 -12.30 -10.87 6.50
C PRO A 8 -12.77 -9.77 5.54
N ALA A 9 -14.07 -9.42 5.58
CA ALA A 9 -14.63 -8.33 4.77
C ALA A 9 -13.97 -6.97 5.08
N LEU A 10 -13.60 -6.72 6.34
CA LEU A 10 -12.91 -5.48 6.72
C LEU A 10 -11.52 -5.41 6.08
N HIS A 11 -10.79 -6.53 6.04
CA HIS A 11 -9.49 -6.60 5.38
C HIS A 11 -9.57 -6.38 3.86
N GLN A 12 -10.61 -6.90 3.21
CA GLN A 12 -10.84 -6.62 1.79
C GLN A 12 -11.17 -5.15 1.54
N ALA A 13 -12.03 -4.56 2.38
CA ALA A 13 -12.40 -3.15 2.27
C ALA A 13 -11.20 -2.21 2.46
N VAL A 14 -10.38 -2.44 3.50
CA VAL A 14 -9.16 -1.66 3.73
C VAL A 14 -8.13 -1.88 2.63
N GLY A 15 -8.04 -3.08 2.06
CA GLY A 15 -7.21 -3.35 0.89
C GLY A 15 -7.63 -2.53 -0.33
N GLY A 16 -8.93 -2.46 -0.61
CA GLY A 16 -9.48 -1.64 -1.69
C GLY A 16 -9.23 -0.15 -1.48
N LEU A 17 -9.41 0.35 -0.25
CA LEU A 17 -9.10 1.74 0.09
C LEU A 17 -7.60 2.06 -0.05
N THR A 18 -6.73 1.12 0.33
CA THR A 18 -5.27 1.25 0.18
C THR A 18 -4.90 1.35 -1.30
N LEU A 19 -5.49 0.52 -2.17
CA LEU A 19 -5.27 0.58 -3.61
C LEU A 19 -5.76 1.91 -4.21
N LEU A 20 -6.94 2.38 -3.80
CA LEU A 20 -7.47 3.68 -4.24
C LEU A 20 -6.55 4.83 -3.82
N ALA A 21 -6.10 4.83 -2.56
CA ALA A 21 -5.15 5.82 -2.07
C ALA A 21 -3.82 5.77 -2.82
N ALA A 22 -3.36 4.58 -3.23
CA ALA A 22 -2.15 4.41 -4.04
C ALA A 22 -2.30 5.05 -5.41
N VAL A 23 -3.47 4.89 -6.05
CA VAL A 23 -3.79 5.54 -7.33
C VAL A 23 -3.80 7.07 -7.16
N VAL A 24 -4.47 7.59 -6.14
CA VAL A 24 -4.55 9.03 -5.88
C VAL A 24 -3.17 9.63 -5.60
N ALA A 25 -2.38 9.01 -4.72
CA ALA A 25 -1.03 9.46 -4.42
C ALA A 25 -0.15 9.46 -5.67
N THR A 26 -0.20 8.39 -6.48
CA THR A 26 0.56 8.28 -7.74
C THR A 26 0.16 9.34 -8.75
N ALA A 27 -1.15 9.61 -8.90
CA ALA A 27 -1.61 10.66 -9.80
C ALA A 27 -1.11 12.04 -9.36
N LEU A 28 -1.20 12.36 -8.07
CA LEU A 28 -0.76 13.65 -7.52
C LEU A 28 0.75 13.84 -7.64
N THR A 29 1.57 12.81 -7.37
CA THR A 29 3.03 12.90 -7.51
C THR A 29 3.44 12.98 -8.97
N LEU A 30 2.80 12.25 -9.89
CA LEU A 30 3.06 12.37 -11.33
C LEU A 30 2.71 13.76 -11.87
N LEU A 31 1.57 14.32 -11.46
CA LEU A 31 1.18 15.69 -11.81
C LEU A 31 2.17 16.72 -11.24
N GLY A 32 2.63 16.52 -10.01
CA GLY A 32 3.66 17.33 -9.38
C GLY A 32 4.99 17.25 -10.14
N ALA A 33 5.43 16.05 -10.50
CA ALA A 33 6.65 15.81 -11.27
C ALA A 33 6.64 16.51 -12.64
N LYS A 34 5.50 16.49 -13.35
CA LYS A 34 5.33 17.24 -14.61
C LYS A 34 5.50 18.76 -14.43
N LYS A 35 5.22 19.28 -13.24
CA LYS A 35 5.39 20.70 -12.87
C LYS A 35 6.72 20.98 -12.16
N GLY A 36 7.56 19.97 -11.93
CA GLY A 36 8.79 20.09 -11.15
C GLY A 36 8.58 20.45 -9.67
N GLN A 37 7.42 20.10 -9.09
CA GLN A 37 7.03 20.51 -7.73
C GLN A 37 6.45 19.34 -6.93
N PHE A 38 6.87 19.19 -5.67
CA PHE A 38 6.24 18.24 -4.75
C PHE A 38 5.31 18.99 -3.78
N SER A 39 4.03 19.04 -4.14
CA SER A 39 3.02 19.81 -3.41
C SER A 39 2.71 19.23 -2.03
N ARG A 40 2.20 20.08 -1.13
CA ARG A 40 1.68 19.65 0.18
C ARG A 40 0.55 18.62 0.05
N THR A 41 -0.27 18.73 -0.99
CA THR A 41 -1.34 17.76 -1.28
C THR A 41 -0.78 16.39 -1.65
N ALA A 42 0.27 16.34 -2.47
CA ALA A 42 0.96 15.08 -2.79
C ALA A 42 1.61 14.46 -1.55
N ALA A 43 2.22 15.29 -0.69
CA ALA A 43 2.77 14.86 0.59
C ALA A 43 1.68 14.27 1.51
N ALA A 44 0.56 14.96 1.66
CA ALA A 44 -0.57 14.49 2.49
C ALA A 44 -1.14 13.17 1.95
N ALA A 45 -1.26 13.03 0.63
CA ALA A 45 -1.71 11.78 0.01
C ALA A 45 -0.73 10.62 0.25
N MET A 46 0.58 10.85 0.16
CA MET A 46 1.58 9.84 0.49
C MET A 46 1.53 9.42 1.97
N ILE A 47 1.31 10.37 2.89
CA ILE A 47 1.16 10.06 4.32
C ILE A 47 -0.11 9.25 4.55
N GLY A 48 -1.25 9.67 3.98
CA GLY A 48 -2.51 8.94 4.08
C GLY A 48 -2.41 7.51 3.54
N LEU A 49 -1.69 7.33 2.43
CA LEU A 49 -1.39 6.01 1.88
C LEU A 49 -0.57 5.14 2.84
N GLN A 50 0.46 5.71 3.50
CA GLN A 50 1.26 4.98 4.49
C GLN A 50 0.41 4.55 5.69
N VAL A 51 -0.47 5.42 6.18
CA VAL A 51 -1.38 5.09 7.28
C VAL A 51 -2.33 3.94 6.89
N LEU A 52 -2.92 4.00 5.69
CA LEU A 52 -3.79 2.92 5.19
C LEU A 52 -3.04 1.60 5.03
N LEU A 53 -1.81 1.65 4.52
CA LEU A 53 -0.97 0.46 4.41
C LEU A 53 -0.62 -0.15 5.77
N LEU A 54 -0.33 0.67 6.77
CA LEU A 54 -0.10 0.20 8.14
C LEU A 54 -1.36 -0.49 8.68
N LEU A 55 -2.54 0.12 8.51
CA LEU A 55 -3.81 -0.48 8.91
C LEU A 55 -4.06 -1.82 8.19
N GLN A 56 -3.85 -1.87 6.87
CA GLN A 56 -3.98 -3.10 6.09
C GLN A 56 -3.04 -4.19 6.60
N THR A 57 -1.81 -3.81 6.92
CA THR A 57 -0.80 -4.72 7.47
C THR A 57 -1.24 -5.30 8.81
N LEU A 58 -1.66 -4.44 9.75
CA LEU A 58 -2.13 -4.84 11.08
C LEU A 58 -3.37 -5.74 11.02
N ILE A 59 -4.34 -5.38 10.18
CA ILE A 59 -5.58 -6.16 10.00
C ILE A 59 -5.26 -7.56 9.46
N GLY A 60 -4.41 -7.66 8.43
CA GLY A 60 -4.07 -8.99 7.91
C GLY A 60 -3.21 -9.79 8.90
N ILE A 61 -2.27 -9.20 9.65
CA ILE A 61 -1.59 -9.90 10.76
C ILE A 61 -2.62 -10.48 11.74
N LYS A 62 -3.62 -9.68 12.13
CA LYS A 62 -4.64 -10.15 13.07
C LYS A 62 -5.48 -11.30 12.48
N LEU A 63 -5.80 -11.28 11.19
CA LEU A 63 -6.49 -12.39 10.53
C LEU A 63 -5.64 -13.66 10.48
N LEU A 64 -4.33 -13.52 10.29
CA LEU A 64 -3.37 -14.63 10.32
C LEU A 64 -3.28 -15.26 11.72
N ASP A 65 -3.33 -14.43 12.77
CA ASP A 65 -3.39 -14.87 14.18
C ASP A 65 -4.71 -15.60 14.49
N GLN A 66 -5.80 -15.22 13.80
CA GLN A 66 -7.10 -15.87 13.89
C GLN A 66 -7.23 -17.14 13.01
N GLY A 67 -6.10 -17.67 12.49
CA GLY A 67 -6.06 -18.96 11.79
C GLY A 67 -6.27 -18.91 10.28
N MET A 68 -6.33 -17.73 9.66
CA MET A 68 -6.45 -17.63 8.20
C MET A 68 -5.11 -17.95 7.51
N GLY A 69 -4.87 -19.22 7.19
CA GLY A 69 -3.97 -19.73 6.15
C GLY A 69 -2.50 -19.26 6.11
N ALA A 70 -1.55 -20.20 6.23
CA ALA A 70 -0.11 -19.92 6.13
C ALA A 70 0.34 -19.27 4.79
N LEU A 71 -0.35 -19.56 3.68
CA LEU A 71 -0.02 -18.98 2.37
C LEU A 71 -0.32 -17.47 2.30
N GLN A 72 -1.37 -17.01 3.01
CA GLN A 72 -1.69 -15.59 3.12
C GLN A 72 -0.62 -14.85 3.93
N LYS A 73 0.08 -15.52 4.86
CA LYS A 73 1.19 -14.92 5.61
C LYS A 73 2.30 -14.42 4.69
N VAL A 74 2.68 -15.23 3.69
CA VAL A 74 3.75 -14.88 2.75
C VAL A 74 3.38 -13.67 1.90
N VAL A 75 2.16 -13.65 1.37
CA VAL A 75 1.64 -12.51 0.58
C VAL A 75 1.57 -11.25 1.44
N HIS A 76 1.17 -11.37 2.70
CA HIS A 76 1.02 -10.23 3.59
C HIS A 76 2.36 -9.67 4.08
N TYR A 77 3.32 -10.53 4.42
CA TYR A 77 4.66 -10.09 4.84
C TYR A 77 5.44 -9.50 3.67
N LEU A 78 5.51 -10.17 2.52
CA LEU A 78 6.26 -9.66 1.36
C LEU A 78 5.54 -8.48 0.71
N GLY A 79 4.22 -8.57 0.57
CA GLY A 79 3.36 -7.53 0.02
C GLY A 79 3.30 -6.27 0.89
N GLY A 80 3.12 -6.42 2.20
CA GLY A 80 3.00 -5.30 3.14
C GLY A 80 4.34 -4.63 3.48
N LEU A 81 5.37 -5.42 3.81
CA LEU A 81 6.68 -4.85 4.16
C LEU A 81 7.44 -4.33 2.93
N GLY A 82 7.33 -5.02 1.80
CA GLY A 82 7.94 -4.58 0.55
C GLY A 82 7.36 -3.24 0.06
N SER A 83 6.04 -3.09 0.13
CA SER A 83 5.37 -1.84 -0.24
C SER A 83 5.72 -0.69 0.71
N LEU A 84 5.78 -0.93 2.03
CA LEU A 84 6.23 0.08 2.99
C LEU A 84 7.65 0.55 2.69
N GLY A 85 8.54 -0.39 2.33
CA GLY A 85 9.92 -0.10 1.93
C GLY A 85 10.01 0.92 0.79
N PHE A 86 9.20 0.77 -0.27
CA PHE A 86 9.20 1.71 -1.39
C PHE A 86 8.86 3.15 -0.99
N LEU A 87 7.87 3.35 -0.11
CA LEU A 87 7.53 4.71 0.34
C LEU A 87 8.55 5.27 1.34
N MET A 88 9.16 4.41 2.16
CA MET A 88 10.21 4.84 3.10
C MET A 88 11.49 5.30 2.39
N LEU A 89 11.81 4.76 1.21
CA LEU A 89 12.93 5.23 0.38
C LEU A 89 12.82 6.71 0.00
N PHE A 90 11.61 7.28 0.01
CA PHE A 90 11.42 8.70 -0.23
C PHE A 90 12.11 9.53 0.87
N TYR A 91 12.07 9.08 2.13
CA TYR A 91 12.60 9.84 3.27
C TYR A 91 14.07 9.53 3.59
N TRP A 92 14.67 8.52 2.94
CA TRP A 92 16.06 8.13 3.18
C TRP A 92 17.08 9.15 2.67
N ARG A 93 16.69 9.99 1.71
CA ARG A 93 17.56 10.99 1.08
C ARG A 93 17.07 12.41 1.37
N SER A 94 18.00 13.33 1.63
CA SER A 94 17.71 14.78 1.60
C SER A 94 17.75 15.30 0.16
N TYR A 95 16.72 16.05 -0.24
CA TYR A 95 16.61 16.64 -1.57
C TYR A 95 16.94 18.12 -1.51
N GLN A 96 17.92 18.53 -2.30
CA GLN A 96 18.30 19.94 -2.49
C GLN A 96 17.51 20.58 -3.65
N ASP A 97 17.03 19.76 -4.59
CA ASP A 97 16.27 20.17 -5.76
C ASP A 97 14.84 19.61 -5.68
N GLU A 98 13.86 20.51 -5.71
CA GLU A 98 12.44 20.20 -5.62
C GLU A 98 11.92 19.40 -6.82
N SER A 99 12.49 19.61 -8.01
CA SER A 99 12.13 18.87 -9.23
C SER A 99 12.61 17.42 -9.15
N VAL A 100 13.80 17.19 -8.58
CA VAL A 100 14.35 15.85 -8.33
C VAL A 100 13.48 15.13 -7.31
N LYS A 101 13.11 15.82 -6.22
CA LYS A 101 12.19 15.29 -5.20
C LYS A 101 10.86 14.88 -5.80
N ALA A 102 10.27 15.70 -6.65
CA ALA A 102 8.98 15.41 -7.30
C ALA A 102 9.04 14.18 -8.22
N ARG A 103 10.10 14.08 -9.05
CA ARG A 103 10.32 12.92 -9.92
C ARG A 103 10.56 11.64 -9.12
N TRP A 104 11.30 11.74 -8.02
CA TRP A 104 11.56 10.61 -7.15
C TRP A 104 10.29 10.13 -6.43
N ALA A 105 9.49 11.06 -5.89
CA ALA A 105 8.17 10.74 -5.33
C ALA A 105 7.30 10.01 -6.35
N ALA A 106 7.22 10.50 -7.59
CA ALA A 106 6.44 9.89 -8.65
C ALA A 106 6.89 8.46 -8.98
N GLY A 107 8.21 8.26 -9.11
CA GLY A 107 8.78 6.93 -9.36
C GLY A 107 8.47 5.94 -8.24
N LEU A 108 8.64 6.35 -6.98
CA LEU A 108 8.36 5.50 -5.83
C LEU A 108 6.88 5.18 -5.69
N THR A 109 5.98 6.16 -5.84
CA THR A 109 4.53 5.90 -5.79
C THR A 109 4.06 5.02 -6.94
N ALA A 110 4.64 5.14 -8.14
CA ALA A 110 4.31 4.28 -9.26
C ALA A 110 4.78 2.83 -9.04
N ALA A 111 6.03 2.64 -8.56
CA ALA A 111 6.54 1.32 -8.19
C ALA A 111 5.72 0.68 -7.07
N PHE A 112 5.36 1.49 -6.06
CA PHE A 112 4.46 1.09 -4.99
C PHE A 112 3.10 0.64 -5.51
N LEU A 113 2.46 1.43 -6.38
CA LEU A 113 1.15 1.12 -6.94
C LEU A 113 1.18 -0.19 -7.72
N ALA A 114 2.20 -0.40 -8.55
CA ALA A 114 2.37 -1.65 -9.29
C ALA A 114 2.47 -2.85 -8.34
N PHE A 115 3.25 -2.72 -7.27
CA PHE A 115 3.45 -3.77 -6.29
C PHE A 115 2.18 -4.07 -5.48
N VAL A 116 1.51 -3.03 -4.94
CA VAL A 116 0.27 -3.20 -4.16
C VAL A 116 -0.87 -3.73 -5.02
N ALA A 117 -0.99 -3.28 -6.28
CA ALA A 117 -1.97 -3.83 -7.21
C ALA A 117 -1.73 -5.33 -7.43
N MET A 118 -0.48 -5.72 -7.72
CA MET A 118 -0.11 -7.13 -7.87
C MET A 118 -0.47 -7.94 -6.61
N THR A 119 -0.07 -7.49 -5.42
CA THR A 119 -0.39 -8.16 -4.16
C THR A 119 -1.90 -8.29 -3.94
N PHE A 120 -2.66 -7.22 -4.19
CA PHE A 120 -4.11 -7.19 -4.01
C PHE A 120 -4.81 -8.22 -4.91
N PHE A 121 -4.48 -8.24 -6.21
CA PHE A 121 -5.12 -9.15 -7.16
C PHE A 121 -4.71 -10.61 -6.92
N ILE A 122 -3.43 -10.88 -6.60
CA ILE A 122 -2.97 -12.23 -6.23
C ILE A 122 -3.71 -12.71 -4.97
N GLY A 123 -3.78 -11.87 -3.94
CA GLY A 123 -4.50 -12.21 -2.70
C GLY A 123 -5.97 -12.52 -2.95
N ASN A 124 -6.65 -11.69 -3.75
CA ASN A 124 -8.06 -11.89 -4.08
C ASN A 124 -8.28 -13.17 -4.90
N PHE A 125 -7.39 -13.48 -5.84
CA PHE A 125 -7.43 -14.72 -6.61
C PHE A 125 -7.36 -15.95 -5.70
N TYR A 126 -6.40 -16.00 -4.76
CA TYR A 126 -6.27 -17.13 -3.83
C TYR A 126 -7.49 -17.31 -2.93
N VAL A 127 -8.10 -16.21 -2.46
CA VAL A 127 -9.32 -16.30 -1.63
C VAL A 127 -10.47 -16.89 -2.45
N ASN A 128 -10.67 -16.41 -3.67
CA ASN A 128 -11.77 -16.86 -4.52
C ASN A 128 -11.57 -18.28 -5.04
N SER A 129 -10.32 -18.70 -5.31
CA SER A 129 -10.03 -20.07 -5.77
C SER A 129 -10.23 -21.14 -4.71
N LEU A 130 -10.25 -20.77 -3.42
CA LEU A 130 -10.52 -21.67 -2.29
C LEU A 130 -12.01 -21.77 -1.95
N GLN A 131 -12.86 -20.95 -2.57
CA GLN A 131 -14.31 -20.92 -2.39
C GLN A 131 -15.08 -21.57 -3.55
N GLY A 132 -14.37 -22.00 -4.59
CA GLY A 132 -14.92 -22.68 -5.77
C GLY A 132 -14.72 -24.19 -5.76
#